data_AF-A0A354Z3X3-F1
#
_entry.id   AF-A0A354Z3X3-F1
#
_cell.length_a   1.000
_cell.length_b   1.000
_cell.length_c   1.000
_cell.angle_alpha   90.00
_cell.angle_beta   90.00
_cell.angle_gamma   90.00
#
_symmetry.space_group_name_H-M   'P 1'
#
loop_
_entity.id
_entity.type
_entity.pdbx_description
1 polymer ?
#
loop_
_entity_poly.entity_id
_entity_poly.type
_entity_poly.pdbx_seq_one_letter_code
_entity_poly.pdbx_strand_id
1 'polypeptide(L)'
;WFPPSKPGAGQPGFGYSVQVEPEFEFYAAYLYDGQGNPRWLLANRGGFDGAAEVIAIEQFSNGPCPACVDSGQQPTPRTRVGSLRRVFSGTSLTEIEVAATLSQPLVGQWLESLPVARLSDPKTCP
;
A
#
# COMPACT_ATOMS: atom_id res chain seq x y z
N TRP A 1 7.96 5.10 -3.92
CA TRP A 1 7.19 5.68 -5.04
C TRP A 1 6.31 6.79 -4.51
N PHE A 2 6.31 7.98 -5.12
CA PHE A 2 5.50 9.15 -4.72
C PHE A 2 4.88 9.75 -5.99
N PRO A 3 3.64 10.28 -5.96
CA PRO A 3 3.08 10.93 -7.14
C PRO A 3 3.79 12.28 -7.40
N PRO A 4 4.43 12.48 -8.56
CA PRO A 4 5.11 13.72 -8.85
C PRO A 4 4.07 14.80 -9.15
N SER A 5 3.73 15.57 -8.12
CA SER A 5 2.87 16.77 -8.12
C SER A 5 1.36 16.53 -8.31
N LYS A 6 0.60 16.76 -7.22
CA LYS A 6 -0.82 17.11 -7.29
C LYS A 6 -0.91 18.63 -7.49
N PRO A 7 -1.44 19.14 -8.61
CA PRO A 7 -1.63 20.58 -8.76
C PRO A 7 -2.64 21.09 -7.71
N GLY A 8 -2.28 22.16 -6.99
CA GLY A 8 -3.20 22.87 -6.08
C GLY A 8 -3.21 22.44 -4.61
N ALA A 9 -2.44 21.43 -4.23
CA ALA A 9 -2.16 21.12 -2.82
C ALA A 9 -0.64 20.98 -2.66
N GLY A 10 -0.07 21.58 -1.62
CA GLY A 10 1.28 21.21 -1.17
C GLY A 10 1.37 19.69 -1.12
N GLN A 11 2.43 19.14 -1.73
CA GLN A 11 2.66 17.72 -2.03
C GLN A 11 2.01 16.78 -1.00
N PRO A 12 1.04 15.91 -1.39
CA PRO A 12 0.41 15.03 -0.41
C PRO A 12 1.40 13.93 -0.03
N GLY A 13 1.83 13.89 1.24
CA GLY A 13 2.93 13.05 1.77
C GLY A 13 2.73 11.52 1.74
N PHE A 14 2.03 10.95 0.75
CA PHE A 14 1.77 9.52 0.64
C PHE A 14 2.67 8.85 -0.39
N GLY A 15 2.81 7.53 -0.33
CA GLY A 15 3.59 6.81 -1.31
C GLY A 15 3.44 5.30 -1.21
N TYR A 16 4.17 4.60 -2.06
CA TYR A 16 4.18 3.14 -2.10
C TYR A 16 5.59 2.61 -1.96
N SER A 17 5.75 1.49 -1.27
CA SER A 17 6.86 0.55 -1.44
C SER A 17 6.33 -0.66 -2.20
N VAL A 18 7.04 -1.09 -3.24
CA VAL A 18 6.61 -2.17 -4.11
C VAL A 18 7.76 -3.15 -4.27
N GLN A 19 7.48 -4.42 -4.02
CA GLN A 19 8.37 -5.54 -4.25
C GLN A 19 7.65 -6.55 -5.12
N VAL A 20 8.27 -6.92 -6.24
CA VAL A 20 7.73 -7.90 -7.18
C VAL A 20 8.81 -8.92 -7.45
N GLU A 21 8.46 -10.18 -7.22
CA GLU A 21 9.25 -11.37 -7.49
C GLU A 21 8.37 -12.37 -8.25
N PRO A 22 8.94 -13.36 -8.96
CA PRO A 22 8.14 -14.29 -9.78
C PRO A 22 6.98 -14.96 -9.03
N GLU A 23 7.20 -15.26 -7.74
CA GLU A 23 6.25 -15.98 -6.90
C GLU A 23 5.45 -15.09 -5.95
N PHE A 24 5.71 -13.77 -5.92
CA PHE A 24 5.12 -12.90 -4.92
C PHE A 24 5.13 -11.42 -5.31
N GLU A 25 4.02 -10.74 -5.04
CA GLU A 25 3.95 -9.29 -5.09
C GLU A 25 3.57 -8.73 -3.72
N PHE A 26 4.24 -7.65 -3.32
CA PHE A 26 3.97 -6.92 -2.09
C PHE A 26 3.94 -5.42 -2.33
N TYR A 27 2.92 -4.79 -1.77
CA TYR A 27 2.67 -3.37 -1.85
C TYR A 27 2.39 -2.83 -0.46
N ALA A 28 3.20 -1.88 0.00
CA ALA A 28 2.93 -1.11 1.21
C ALA A 28 2.59 0.33 0.82
N ALA A 29 1.33 0.72 0.99
CA ALA A 29 0.88 2.09 0.82
C ALA A 29 1.04 2.86 2.13
N TYR A 30 1.77 3.97 2.10
CA TYR A 30 1.90 4.94 3.18
C TYR A 30 0.97 6.12 2.90
N LEU A 31 0.13 6.51 3.86
CA LEU A 31 -0.85 7.59 3.75
C LEU A 31 -1.10 8.22 5.12
N TYR A 32 -2.04 9.16 5.21
CA TYR A 32 -2.52 9.71 6.46
C TYR A 32 -4.00 9.40 6.66
N ASP A 33 -4.41 9.14 7.90
CA ASP A 33 -5.83 9.01 8.26
C ASP A 33 -6.53 10.37 8.27
N GLY A 34 -7.85 10.38 8.49
CA GLY A 34 -8.67 11.59 8.55
C GLY A 34 -8.32 12.55 9.70
N GLN A 35 -7.45 12.13 10.64
CA GLN A 35 -6.90 12.99 11.70
C GLN A 35 -5.48 13.48 11.37
N GLY A 36 -4.93 13.11 10.21
CA GLY A 36 -3.58 13.48 9.79
C GLY A 36 -2.47 12.61 10.40
N ASN A 37 -2.79 11.46 11.00
CA ASN A 37 -1.76 10.54 11.51
C ASN A 37 -1.26 9.62 10.39
N PRO A 38 0.05 9.33 10.33
CA PRO A 38 0.62 8.44 9.31
C PRO A 38 0.17 6.99 9.51
N ARG A 39 -0.22 6.33 8.42
CA ARG A 39 -0.73 4.96 8.36
C ARG A 39 -0.11 4.16 7.22
N TRP A 40 -0.19 2.84 7.36
CA TRP A 40 0.23 1.88 6.35
C TRP A 40 -0.91 0.91 6.03
N LEU A 41 -1.11 0.64 4.75
CA LEU A 41 -1.99 -0.39 4.24
C LEU A 41 -1.19 -1.35 3.36
N LEU A 42 -1.47 -2.64 3.47
CA LEU A 42 -0.71 -3.67 2.78
C LEU A 42 -1.58 -4.42 1.78
N ALA A 43 -1.06 -4.65 0.59
CA ALA A 43 -1.61 -5.59 -0.37
C ALA A 43 -0.52 -6.58 -0.77
N ASN A 44 -0.88 -7.86 -0.87
CA ASN A 44 0.04 -8.88 -1.33
C ASN A 44 -0.70 -10.00 -2.06
N ARG A 45 -0.02 -10.66 -2.98
CA ARG A 45 -0.52 -11.83 -3.71
C ARG A 45 0.59 -12.82 -3.99
N GLY A 46 0.21 -14.08 -4.17
CA GLY A 46 1.09 -15.11 -4.72
C GLY A 46 1.12 -15.03 -6.24
N GLY A 47 2.32 -15.11 -6.81
CA GLY A 47 2.59 -15.08 -8.23
C GLY A 47 2.36 -13.73 -8.89
N PHE A 48 2.98 -13.58 -10.06
CA PHE A 48 2.73 -12.50 -11.02
C PHE A 48 1.96 -13.05 -12.21
N ASP A 49 0.69 -12.66 -12.35
CA ASP A 49 -0.14 -12.99 -13.52
C ASP A 49 -0.81 -11.72 -14.02
N GLY A 50 -0.65 -11.41 -15.32
CA GLY A 50 -1.25 -10.25 -15.96
C GLY A 50 -0.56 -8.89 -15.72
N ALA A 51 -0.73 -7.98 -16.67
CA ALA A 51 -0.23 -6.61 -16.60
C ALA A 51 -1.06 -5.72 -15.65
N ALA A 52 -2.37 -5.96 -15.53
CA ALA A 52 -3.26 -5.17 -14.68
C ALA A 52 -4.04 -6.08 -13.73
N GLU A 53 -3.95 -5.82 -12.43
CA GLU A 53 -4.54 -6.70 -11.41
C GLU A 53 -5.09 -5.91 -10.24
N VAL A 54 -6.13 -6.46 -9.59
CA VAL A 54 -6.76 -5.91 -8.39
C VAL A 54 -6.44 -6.83 -7.22
N ILE A 55 -5.80 -6.26 -6.20
CA ILE A 55 -5.33 -6.95 -5.01
C ILE A 55 -6.09 -6.41 -3.81
N ALA A 56 -6.46 -7.28 -2.88
CA ALA A 56 -7.05 -6.85 -1.62
C ALA A 56 -6.05 -5.99 -0.83
N ILE A 57 -6.50 -4.84 -0.34
CA ILE A 57 -5.70 -4.04 0.58
C ILE A 57 -6.21 -4.22 2.01
N GLU A 58 -5.28 -4.36 2.93
CA GLU A 58 -5.54 -4.77 4.30
C GLU A 58 -4.89 -3.80 5.29
N GLN A 59 -5.59 -3.60 6.40
CA GLN A 59 -5.12 -2.86 7.57
C GLN A 59 -4.77 -3.85 8.66
N PHE A 60 -3.66 -3.62 9.38
CA PHE A 60 -3.40 -4.34 10.62
C PHE A 60 -4.30 -3.82 11.74
N SER A 61 -5.14 -4.70 12.25
CA SER A 61 -6.06 -4.42 13.34
C SER A 61 -5.31 -4.45 14.67
N ASN A 62 -5.28 -3.31 15.36
CA ASN A 62 -4.66 -3.08 16.68
C ASN A 62 -3.15 -2.80 16.70
N GLY A 63 -2.46 -2.78 15.55
CA GLY A 63 -1.04 -2.42 15.45
C GLY A 63 -0.11 -3.26 16.36
N PRO A 64 1.20 -2.94 16.40
CA PRO A 64 2.07 -3.42 17.45
C PRO A 64 1.73 -2.68 18.75
N CYS A 65 1.63 -3.40 19.86
CA CYS A 65 1.43 -2.82 21.20
C CYS A 65 2.69 -3.07 22.05
N PRO A 66 3.65 -2.13 22.10
CA PRO A 66 4.91 -2.33 22.83
C PRO A 66 4.75 -2.53 24.34
N ALA A 67 3.62 -2.07 24.89
CA ALA A 67 3.30 -2.19 26.32
C ALA A 67 2.42 -3.40 26.64
N CYS A 68 1.93 -4.13 25.64
CA CYS A 68 1.15 -5.34 25.86
C CYS A 68 2.08 -6.47 26.28
N VAL A 69 1.61 -7.35 27.17
CA VAL A 69 2.31 -8.61 27.44
C VAL A 69 2.44 -9.36 26.11
N ASP A 70 3.66 -9.73 25.76
CA ASP A 70 3.90 -10.63 24.64
C ASP A 70 3.30 -11.99 25.01
N SER A 71 2.06 -12.22 24.58
CA SER A 71 1.35 -13.47 24.83
C SER A 71 1.91 -14.64 23.99
N GLY A 72 2.96 -14.42 23.18
CA GLY A 72 3.45 -15.39 22.21
C GLY A 72 2.41 -15.74 21.13
N GLN A 73 1.28 -15.04 21.12
CA GLN A 73 0.11 -15.27 20.29
C GLN A 73 -0.46 -13.92 19.88
N GLN A 74 -0.10 -13.49 18.67
CA GLN A 74 -1.02 -13.46 17.52
C GLN A 74 -0.35 -12.56 16.47
N PRO A 75 -0.19 -12.99 15.19
CA PRO A 75 -0.01 -12.00 14.13
C PRO A 75 -1.16 -11.01 14.22
N THR A 76 -0.84 -9.71 14.30
CA THR A 76 -1.83 -8.63 14.34
C THR A 76 -2.86 -8.90 13.23
N PRO A 77 -4.14 -9.15 13.56
CA PRO A 77 -5.10 -9.62 12.56
C PRO A 77 -5.20 -8.60 11.43
N ARG A 78 -5.18 -9.08 10.19
CA ARG A 78 -5.33 -8.22 9.00
C ARG A 78 -6.81 -8.17 8.63
N THR A 79 -7.31 -6.96 8.40
CA THR A 79 -8.69 -6.74 7.96
C THR A 79 -8.67 -6.11 6.58
N ARG A 80 -9.39 -6.70 5.62
CA ARG A 80 -9.57 -6.09 4.31
C ARG A 80 -10.32 -4.77 4.46
N VAL A 81 -9.73 -3.70 3.94
CA VAL A 81 -10.29 -2.34 3.98
C VAL A 81 -10.53 -1.75 2.59
N GLY A 82 -10.26 -2.53 1.53
CA GLY A 82 -10.54 -2.13 0.15
C GLY A 82 -9.71 -2.89 -0.88
N SER A 83 -9.31 -2.18 -1.92
CA SER A 83 -8.52 -2.73 -3.03
C SER A 83 -7.40 -1.80 -3.49
N LEU A 84 -6.34 -2.43 -4.02
CA LEU A 84 -5.27 -1.80 -4.77
C LEU A 84 -5.28 -2.38 -6.19
N ARG A 85 -5.44 -1.53 -7.20
CA ARG A 85 -5.23 -1.89 -8.60
C ARG A 85 -3.85 -1.44 -9.04
N ARG A 86 -3.10 -2.34 -9.67
CA ARG A 86 -1.76 -2.07 -10.19
C ARG A 86 -1.72 -2.32 -11.69
N VAL A 87 -0.97 -1.51 -12.43
CA VAL A 87 -0.77 -1.66 -13.89
C VAL A 87 0.70 -1.61 -14.25
N PHE A 88 1.16 -2.64 -14.95
CA PHE A 88 2.49 -2.75 -15.54
C PHE A 88 2.45 -2.52 -17.05
N SER A 89 3.48 -1.87 -17.57
CA SER A 89 3.83 -1.82 -18.99
C SER A 89 5.26 -2.33 -19.16
N GLY A 90 5.40 -3.52 -19.73
CA GLY A 90 6.67 -4.26 -19.69
C GLY A 90 7.11 -4.51 -18.26
N THR A 91 8.32 -4.06 -17.91
CA THR A 91 8.91 -4.19 -16.56
C THR A 91 8.63 -2.99 -15.65
N SER A 92 7.85 -2.01 -16.11
CA SER A 92 7.61 -0.77 -15.38
C SER A 92 6.19 -0.73 -14.81
N LEU A 93 6.08 -0.46 -13.51
CA LEU A 93 4.81 -0.12 -12.87
C LEU A 93 4.42 1.30 -13.27
N THR A 94 3.29 1.45 -13.96
CA THR A 94 2.85 2.73 -14.55
C THR A 94 1.72 3.37 -13.80
N GLU A 95 0.87 2.59 -13.12
CA GLU A 95 -0.28 3.10 -12.40
C GLU A 95 -0.52 2.31 -11.12
N ILE A 96 -0.89 3.02 -10.06
CA ILE A 96 -1.50 2.44 -8.86
C ILE A 96 -2.78 3.23 -8.59
N GLU A 97 -3.84 2.48 -8.33
CA GLU A 97 -5.08 2.97 -7.79
C GLU A 97 -5.33 2.29 -6.44
N VAL A 98 -5.72 3.06 -5.43
CA VAL A 98 -6.16 2.54 -4.14
C VAL A 98 -7.50 3.14 -3.81
N ALA A 99 -8.43 2.24 -3.45
CA ALA A 99 -9.70 2.59 -2.85
C ALA A 99 -9.81 1.85 -1.52
N ALA A 100 -9.71 2.58 -0.41
CA ALA A 100 -9.76 2.02 0.93
C ALA A 100 -10.58 2.89 1.90
N THR A 101 -11.33 2.23 2.77
CA THR A 101 -12.00 2.87 3.92
C THR A 101 -11.39 2.31 5.18
N LEU A 102 -10.70 3.16 5.95
CA LEU A 102 -9.98 2.73 7.14
C LEU A 102 -10.96 2.15 8.17
N SER A 103 -10.60 1.02 8.75
CA SER A 103 -11.40 0.40 9.81
C SER A 103 -11.07 1.03 11.16
N GLN A 104 -12.07 1.07 12.04
CA GLN A 104 -11.92 1.58 13.40
C GLN A 104 -10.74 0.92 14.13
N PRO A 105 -9.99 1.66 14.96
CA PRO A 105 -10.25 3.03 15.42
C PRO A 105 -9.79 4.14 14.45
N LEU A 106 -9.22 3.76 13.30
CA LEU A 106 -8.80 4.72 12.29
C LEU A 106 -10.02 5.26 11.57
N VAL A 107 -9.90 6.49 11.08
CA VAL A 107 -10.98 7.18 10.36
C VAL A 107 -10.47 7.68 9.03
N GLY A 108 -11.35 7.77 8.04
CA GLY A 108 -11.03 8.35 6.75
C GLY A 108 -11.13 7.35 5.60
N GLN A 109 -11.24 7.93 4.42
CA GLN A 109 -11.29 7.22 3.15
C GLN A 109 -10.12 7.69 2.31
N TRP A 110 -9.51 6.75 1.60
CA TRP A 110 -8.42 7.02 0.69
C TRP A 110 -8.79 6.50 -0.70
N LEU A 111 -8.94 7.46 -1.63
CA LEU A 111 -9.25 7.23 -3.03
C LEU A 111 -8.20 7.96 -3.85
N GLU A 112 -7.25 7.22 -4.41
CA GLU A 112 -6.21 7.78 -5.27
C GLU A 112 -6.05 6.87 -6.48
N SER A 113 -5.95 7.45 -7.68
CA SER A 113 -5.64 6.76 -8.93
C SER A 113 -4.68 7.66 -9.68
N LEU A 114 -3.41 7.29 -9.67
CA LEU A 114 -2.34 8.16 -10.16
C LEU A 114 -1.26 7.37 -10.93
N PRO A 115 -0.62 8.03 -11.91
CA PRO A 115 0.58 7.47 -12.53
C PRO A 115 1.70 7.35 -11.50
N VAL A 116 2.51 6.32 -11.68
CA VAL A 116 3.58 5.96 -10.75
C VAL A 116 4.91 6.54 -11.22
N ALA A 117 5.62 7.22 -10.30
CA ALA A 117 7.00 7.67 -10.53
C ALA A 117 7.99 7.00 -9.57
N ARG A 118 9.07 6.46 -10.16
CA ARG A 118 10.18 5.85 -9.43
C ARG A 118 10.89 6.89 -8.59
N LEU A 119 11.15 6.53 -7.33
CA LEU A 119 12.07 7.27 -6.45
C LEU A 119 13.40 6.55 -6.26
N SER A 120 13.50 5.30 -6.70
CA SER A 120 14.68 4.47 -6.61
C SER A 120 14.79 3.61 -7.87
N ASP A 121 16.01 3.20 -8.18
CA ASP A 121 16.23 2.24 -9.25
C ASP A 121 15.69 0.85 -8.87
N PRO A 122 15.22 0.06 -9.85
CA PRO A 122 14.87 -1.33 -9.61
C PRO A 122 16.06 -2.13 -9.09
N LYS A 123 15.80 -3.06 -8.17
CA LYS A 123 16.83 -4.03 -7.76
C LYS A 123 17.19 -4.90 -8.97
N THR A 124 18.47 -4.94 -9.30
CA THR A 124 19.03 -5.92 -10.24
C THR A 124 19.28 -7.22 -9.50
N CYS A 125 18.56 -8.28 -9.85
CA CYS A 125 18.84 -9.63 -9.34
C CYS A 125 19.86 -10.32 -10.28
N PRO A 126 21.00 -10.80 -9.77
CA PRO A 126 21.96 -11.58 -10.56
C PRO A 126 21.43 -12.97 -10.93
#